data_AF-A0A819Z1V0-F1
#
_entry.id   AF-A0A819Z1V0-F1
#
_cell.length_a   1.000
_cell.length_b   1.000
_cell.length_c   1.000
_cell.angle_alpha   90.00
_cell.angle_beta   90.00
_cell.angle_gamma   90.00
#
_symmetry.space_group_name_H-M   'P 1'
#
loop_
_entity.id
_entity.type
_entity.pdbx_description
1 polymer ?
#
loop_
_entity_poly.entity_id
_entity_poly.type
_entity_poly.pdbx_seq_one_letter_code
_entity_poly.pdbx_strand_id
1 'polypeptide(L)'
;QTNNLIRNLLSIKDVTFETKLIIINSIYFKQDLTNENADFHEANGKISNVASMHQREKFAYAENNDLRVQIVHVPYKSEDKDTEFVFTVILPNRGVQLDVVEQKLASQPNLMQIK
;
A
#
# COMPACT_ATOMS: atom_id res chain seq x y z
N GLN A 1 10.04 -3.16 -16.59
CA GLN A 1 11.25 -3.91 -16.15
C GLN A 1 11.54 -3.49 -14.71
N THR A 2 11.74 -4.42 -13.77
CA THR A 2 11.71 -4.14 -12.32
C THR A 2 13.10 -3.87 -11.71
N ASN A 3 14.05 -3.35 -12.50
CA ASN A 3 15.44 -3.13 -12.06
C ASN A 3 16.09 -4.39 -11.43
N ASN A 4 15.77 -5.57 -11.96
CA ASN A 4 16.21 -6.89 -11.44
C ASN A 4 15.78 -7.17 -9.99
N LEU A 5 14.78 -6.49 -9.45
CA LEU A 5 14.28 -6.72 -8.09
C LEU A 5 13.26 -7.86 -8.05
N ILE A 6 12.44 -7.98 -9.09
CA ILE A 6 11.53 -9.12 -9.24
C ILE A 6 12.14 -10.06 -10.28
N ARG A 7 12.64 -11.22 -9.82
CA ARG A 7 13.27 -12.26 -10.63
C ARG A 7 12.47 -13.54 -10.56
N ASN A 8 12.68 -14.45 -11.51
CA ASN A 8 12.08 -15.79 -11.53
C ASN A 8 10.54 -15.76 -11.45
N LEU A 9 9.90 -14.80 -12.14
CA LEU A 9 8.43 -14.68 -12.23
C LEU A 9 7.77 -15.93 -12.84
N LEU A 10 8.51 -16.66 -13.67
CA LEU A 10 8.15 -17.98 -14.14
C LEU A 10 9.30 -18.93 -13.85
N SER A 11 8.94 -20.13 -13.42
CA SER A 11 9.81 -21.29 -13.40
C SER A 11 9.70 -22.07 -14.72
N ILE A 12 10.67 -22.95 -14.96
CA ILE A 12 10.69 -23.84 -16.13
C ILE A 12 9.49 -24.79 -16.21
N LYS A 13 8.76 -24.98 -15.10
CA LYS A 13 7.57 -25.84 -15.03
C LYS A 13 6.28 -25.11 -15.41
N ASP A 14 6.30 -23.78 -15.42
CA ASP A 14 5.11 -22.96 -15.66
C ASP A 14 4.79 -22.80 -17.16
N VAL A 15 5.73 -23.20 -18.03
CA VAL A 15 5.59 -23.16 -19.48
C VAL A 15 5.70 -24.56 -20.04
N THR A 16 4.58 -25.10 -20.50
CA THR A 16 4.52 -26.42 -21.15
C THR A 16 4.20 -26.27 -22.63
N PHE A 17 4.24 -27.37 -23.38
CA PHE A 17 3.86 -27.37 -24.80
C PHE A 17 2.39 -27.00 -25.04
N GLU A 18 1.53 -27.07 -24.01
CA GLU A 18 0.11 -26.69 -24.08
C GLU A 18 -0.16 -25.23 -23.69
N THR A 19 0.84 -24.53 -23.15
CA THR A 19 0.69 -23.15 -22.72
C THR A 19 0.55 -22.23 -23.94
N LYS A 20 -0.65 -21.68 -24.14
CA LYS A 20 -0.97 -20.81 -25.30
C LYS A 20 -0.76 -19.32 -25.03
N LEU A 21 -0.87 -18.88 -23.78
CA LEU A 21 -0.71 -17.48 -23.39
C LEU A 21 -0.31 -17.37 -21.92
N ILE A 22 0.62 -16.47 -21.62
CA ILE A 22 0.96 -16.04 -20.26
C ILE A 22 0.89 -14.52 -20.24
N ILE A 23 0.14 -13.96 -19.28
CA ILE A 23 0.12 -12.53 -19.00
C ILE A 23 0.77 -12.31 -17.64
N ILE A 24 1.86 -11.56 -17.63
CA ILE A 24 2.59 -11.20 -16.41
C ILE A 24 2.50 -9.70 -16.22
N ASN A 25 2.14 -9.27 -15.01
CA ASN A 25 2.23 -7.89 -14.59
C ASN A 25 3.18 -7.79 -13.39
N SER A 26 4.07 -6.80 -13.41
CA SER A 26 5.00 -6.54 -12.32
C SER A 26 5.14 -5.04 -12.13
N ILE A 27 4.89 -4.57 -10.92
CA ILE A 27 4.93 -3.16 -10.57
C ILE A 27 5.97 -2.95 -9.48
N TYR A 28 6.78 -1.90 -9.59
CA TYR A 28 7.81 -1.55 -8.62
C TYR A 28 7.71 -0.07 -8.28
N PHE A 29 7.66 0.25 -6.98
CA PHE A 29 7.67 1.62 -6.45
C PHE A 29 8.76 1.74 -5.40
N LYS A 30 9.50 2.87 -5.41
CA LYS A 30 10.53 3.18 -4.43
C LYS A 30 10.42 4.64 -4.01
N GLN A 31 10.56 4.90 -2.72
CA GLN A 31 10.77 6.23 -2.17
C GLN A 31 11.96 6.18 -1.22
N ASP A 32 12.85 7.16 -1.31
CA ASP A 32 13.99 7.27 -0.40
C ASP A 32 13.58 8.17 0.77
N LEU A 33 13.36 7.56 1.94
CA LEU A 33 13.04 8.24 3.21
C LEU A 33 14.03 7.83 4.30
N THR A 34 14.20 8.68 5.30
CA THR A 34 15.01 8.36 6.49
C THR A 34 14.24 7.44 7.41
N ASN A 35 14.92 6.39 7.88
CA ASN A 35 14.35 5.41 8.80
C ASN A 35 14.74 5.73 10.25
N GLU A 36 13.75 5.61 11.13
CA GLU A 36 13.91 5.63 12.58
C GLU A 36 13.24 4.38 13.16
N ASN A 37 13.73 3.88 14.29
CA ASN A 37 13.11 2.72 14.94
C ASN A 37 11.85 3.16 15.68
N ALA A 38 10.73 2.49 15.41
CA ALA A 38 9.44 2.75 16.05
C ALA A 38 8.72 1.45 16.39
N ASP A 39 7.80 1.53 17.34
CA ASP A 39 6.96 0.40 17.73
C ASP A 39 5.81 0.21 16.73
N PHE A 40 5.58 -1.02 16.32
CA PHE A 40 4.48 -1.44 15.47
C PHE A 40 3.60 -2.44 16.23
N HIS A 41 2.31 -2.12 16.34
CA HIS A 41 1.31 -2.94 17.01
C HIS A 41 0.70 -3.94 16.02
N GLU A 42 1.05 -5.21 16.17
CA GLU A 42 0.52 -6.29 15.35
C GLU A 42 -0.93 -6.64 15.76
N ALA A 43 -1.70 -7.20 14.83
CA ALA A 43 -3.09 -7.59 15.06
C ALA A 43 -3.26 -8.65 16.18
N ASN A 44 -2.24 -9.47 16.41
CA ASN A 44 -2.21 -10.46 17.49
C ASN A 44 -1.89 -9.86 18.87
N GLY A 45 -1.73 -8.54 18.97
CA GLY A 45 -1.40 -7.81 20.21
C GLY A 45 0.11 -7.73 20.52
N LYS A 46 0.97 -8.35 19.71
CA LYS A 46 2.42 -8.22 19.84
C LYS A 46 2.88 -6.83 19.41
N ILE A 47 3.93 -6.34 20.08
CA ILE A 47 4.62 -5.12 19.70
C ILE A 47 5.99 -5.51 19.15
N SER A 48 6.29 -5.04 17.95
CA SER A 48 7.59 -5.24 17.29
C SER A 48 8.24 -3.88 17.03
N ASN A 49 9.56 -3.80 17.23
CA ASN A 49 10.32 -2.63 16.83
C ASN A 49 10.70 -2.75 15.36
N VAL A 50 10.30 -1.78 14.53
CA VAL A 50 10.51 -1.78 13.08
C VAL A 50 11.19 -0.49 12.63
N ALA A 51 11.95 -0.58 11.55
CA ALA A 51 12.46 0.62 10.87
C ALA A 51 11.29 1.33 10.18
N SER A 52 10.83 2.44 10.76
CA SER A 52 9.74 3.26 10.28
C SER A 52 10.29 4.48 9.56
N MET A 53 9.71 4.79 8.40
CA MET A 53 10.02 6.03 7.69
C MET A 53 9.36 7.23 8.39
N HIS A 54 10.06 8.37 8.43
CA HIS A 54 9.51 9.61 8.97
C HIS A 54 9.69 10.77 7.98
N GLN A 55 8.63 11.58 7.80
CA GLN A 55 8.66 12.81 7.04
C GLN A 55 7.64 13.82 7.59
N ARG A 56 7.88 15.12 7.36
CA ARG A 56 6.98 16.19 7.80
C ARG A 56 6.69 17.14 6.65
N GLU A 57 5.52 16.98 6.02
CA GLU A 57 5.01 17.87 4.98
C GLU A 57 3.49 18.07 5.13
N LYS A 58 2.88 18.85 4.23
CA LYS A 58 1.42 18.99 4.13
C LYS A 58 0.87 17.91 3.21
N PHE A 59 0.04 17.02 3.77
CA PHE A 59 -0.63 15.97 3.02
C PHE A 59 -2.15 16.19 3.01
N ALA A 60 -2.81 15.69 1.97
CA ALA A 60 -4.26 15.56 2.02
C ALA A 60 -4.61 14.49 3.06
N TYR A 61 -5.50 14.85 3.97
CA TYR A 61 -5.89 14.06 5.14
C TYR A 61 -7.41 14.08 5.28
N ALA A 62 -7.99 12.94 5.65
CA ALA A 62 -9.39 12.84 5.98
C ALA A 62 -9.63 11.85 7.12
N GLU A 63 -10.72 12.05 7.83
CA GLU A 63 -11.29 11.04 8.72
C GLU A 63 -12.59 10.54 8.12
N ASN A 64 -12.74 9.22 8.04
CA ASN A 64 -13.97 8.60 7.60
C ASN A 64 -14.64 7.92 8.80
N ASN A 65 -15.73 8.52 9.27
CA ASN A 65 -16.46 8.04 10.44
C ASN A 65 -17.19 6.71 10.20
N ASP A 66 -17.65 6.45 8.97
CA ASP A 66 -18.38 5.22 8.63
C ASP A 66 -17.45 3.99 8.67
N LEU A 67 -16.22 4.19 8.20
CA LEU A 67 -15.14 3.21 8.27
C LEU A 67 -14.41 3.22 9.62
N ARG A 68 -14.48 4.34 10.36
CA ARG A 68 -13.67 4.63 11.56
C ARG A 68 -12.17 4.54 11.28
N VAL A 69 -11.72 5.27 10.27
CA VAL A 69 -10.32 5.28 9.82
C VAL A 69 -9.83 6.71 9.62
N GLN A 70 -8.52 6.86 9.70
CA GLN A 70 -7.78 8.02 9.19
C GLN A 70 -7.23 7.69 7.80
N ILE A 71 -7.28 8.64 6.87
CA ILE A 71 -6.80 8.48 5.50
C ILE A 71 -5.77 9.58 5.22
N VAL A 72 -4.60 9.21 4.71
CA VAL A 72 -3.56 10.14 4.25
C VAL A 72 -3.21 9.83 2.80
N HIS A 73 -3.14 10.86 1.97
CA HIS A 73 -2.65 10.78 0.60
C HIS A 73 -1.22 11.33 0.53
N VAL A 74 -0.28 10.44 0.23
CA VAL A 74 1.14 10.77 0.03
C VAL A 74 1.41 10.82 -1.47
N PRO A 75 1.59 12.02 -2.07
CA PRO A 75 1.89 12.11 -3.49
C PRO A 75 3.28 11.54 -3.78
N TYR A 76 3.38 10.75 -4.85
CA TYR A 76 4.65 10.34 -5.41
C TYR A 76 5.14 11.39 -6.39
N LYS A 77 6.42 11.73 -6.29
CA LYS A 77 7.08 12.56 -7.30
C LYS A 77 7.22 11.73 -8.58
N SER A 78 6.50 12.12 -9.62
CA SER A 78 6.66 11.60 -10.98
C SER A 78 7.59 12.51 -11.77
N GLU A 79 8.44 11.93 -12.62
CA GLU A 79 9.21 12.71 -13.61
C GLU A 79 8.31 13.21 -14.75
N ASP A 80 7.23 12.48 -15.02
CA ASP A 80 6.20 12.88 -15.96
C ASP A 80 5.21 13.83 -15.27
N LYS A 81 5.13 15.06 -15.79
CA LYS A 81 4.30 16.14 -15.24
C LYS A 81 2.81 15.92 -15.45
N ASP A 82 2.43 15.04 -16.38
CA ASP A 82 1.02 14.75 -16.69
C ASP A 82 0.50 13.52 -15.91
N THR A 83 1.36 12.88 -15.11
CA THR A 83 1.01 11.68 -14.33
C THR A 83 1.24 11.92 -12.84
N GLU A 84 0.16 11.93 -12.06
CA GLU A 84 0.21 11.98 -10.60
C GLU A 84 -0.14 10.62 -10.00
N PHE A 85 0.77 10.06 -9.20
CA PHE A 85 0.51 8.88 -8.38
C PHE A 85 0.35 9.30 -6.93
N VAL A 86 -0.61 8.70 -6.23
CA VAL A 86 -0.85 8.93 -4.81
C VAL A 86 -0.81 7.61 -4.08
N PHE A 87 -0.01 7.54 -3.02
CA PHE A 87 -0.05 6.46 -2.05
C PHE A 87 -1.07 6.80 -0.96
N THR A 88 -2.14 6.02 -0.92
CA THR A 88 -3.20 6.18 0.09
C THR A 88 -2.92 5.24 1.25
N VAL A 89 -2.72 5.82 2.43
CA VAL A 89 -2.63 5.07 3.69
C VAL A 89 -3.97 5.17 4.41
N ILE A 90 -4.55 4.02 4.74
CA ILE A 90 -5.79 3.91 5.53
C ILE A 90 -5.43 3.26 6.86
N LEU A 91 -5.56 4.03 7.95
CA LEU A 91 -5.24 3.58 9.29
C LEU A 91 -6.53 3.42 10.10
N PRO A 92 -6.88 2.20 10.55
CA PRO A 92 -7.99 2.00 11.47
C PRO A 92 -7.81 2.78 12.77
N ASN A 93 -8.87 3.42 13.23
CA ASN A 93 -8.87 4.04 14.54
C ASN A 93 -8.65 2.98 15.62
N ARG A 94 -8.13 3.39 16.77
CA ARG A 94 -7.89 2.49 17.89
C ARG A 94 -9.13 1.66 18.24
N GLY A 95 -8.94 0.34 18.37
CA GLY A 95 -10.02 -0.61 18.66
C GLY A 95 -10.82 -1.08 17.44
N VAL A 96 -10.48 -0.62 16.22
CA VAL A 96 -11.03 -1.15 14.97
C VAL A 96 -10.02 -2.15 14.39
N GLN A 97 -10.46 -3.37 14.14
CA GLN A 97 -9.63 -4.39 13.50
C GLN A 97 -9.57 -4.16 11.98
N LEU A 98 -8.43 -4.48 11.38
CA LEU A 98 -8.16 -4.23 9.96
C LEU A 98 -9.12 -5.01 9.05
N ASP A 99 -9.44 -6.26 9.40
CA ASP A 99 -10.36 -7.14 8.67
C ASP A 99 -11.78 -6.54 8.53
N VAL A 100 -12.26 -5.84 9.56
CA VAL A 100 -13.54 -5.13 9.52
C VAL A 100 -13.51 -3.98 8.51
N VAL A 101 -12.39 -3.27 8.42
CA VAL A 101 -12.22 -2.19 7.44
C VAL A 101 -12.15 -2.76 6.02
N GLU A 102 -11.41 -3.84 5.80
CA GLU A 102 -11.30 -4.53 4.52
C GLU A 102 -12.65 -5.03 4.00
N GLN A 103 -13.46 -5.65 4.86
CA GLN A 103 -14.80 -6.11 4.49
C GLN A 103 -15.71 -4.96 4.08
N LYS A 104 -15.70 -3.85 4.82
CA LYS A 104 -16.49 -2.66 4.47
C LYS A 104 -16.05 -2.07 3.13
N LEU A 105 -14.74 -1.93 2.90
CA LEU A 105 -14.19 -1.42 1.65
C LEU A 105 -14.54 -2.30 0.45
N ALA A 106 -14.48 -3.62 0.61
CA ALA A 106 -14.88 -4.57 -0.44
C ALA A 106 -16.37 -4.42 -0.81
N SER A 107 -17.23 -4.14 0.17
CA SER A 107 -18.66 -3.92 -0.06
C SER A 107 -19.00 -2.53 -0.60
N GLN A 108 -18.18 -1.52 -0.29
CA GLN A 108 -18.45 -0.10 -0.57
C GLN A 108 -17.15 0.64 -0.97
N PRO A 109 -16.65 0.42 -2.19
CA PRO A 109 -15.34 0.94 -2.63
C PRO A 109 -15.29 2.48 -2.72
N ASN A 110 -16.44 3.14 -2.80
CA ASN A 110 -16.55 4.60 -2.82
C ASN A 110 -16.16 5.28 -1.50
N LEU A 111 -16.04 4.52 -0.40
CA LEU A 111 -15.65 5.06 0.91
C LEU A 111 -14.17 5.47 1.01
N MET A 112 -13.35 5.15 0.00
CA MET A 112 -11.93 5.56 -0.06
C MET A 112 -11.71 7.01 -0.53
N GLN A 113 -12.75 7.71 -0.98
CA GLN A 113 -12.55 9.07 -1.49
C GLN A 113 -12.44 10.09 -0.36
N ILE A 114 -11.37 10.87 -0.39
CA ILE A 114 -11.27 12.12 0.37
C ILE A 114 -12.17 13.14 -0.34
N LYS A 115 -13.18 13.63 0.36
CA LYS A 115 -14.06 14.71 -0.13
C LYS A 115 -13.38 16.07 -0.02
#